data_AF-A0A258V2S5-F1
#
_entry.id   AF-A0A258V2S5-F1
#
_cell.length_a   1.000
_cell.length_b   1.000
_cell.length_c   1.000
_cell.angle_alpha   90.00
_cell.angle_beta   90.00
_cell.angle_gamma   90.00
#
_symmetry.space_group_name_H-M   'P 1'
#
loop_
_entity.id
_entity.type
_entity.pdbx_description
1 polymer ?
#
loop_
_entity_poly.entity_id
_entity_poly.type
_entity_poly.pdbx_seq_one_letter_code
_entity_poly.pdbx_strand_id
1 'polypeptide(L)'
;MSAFKKGQGALSDVNVRQFTIGKDDEGARLDRWFKRHLPQVGFATVSRWARTGQIRLDGKRADVDTRIEAGQILRVPPGNATPVGTPGKGERPRAPLTEEQIALAESMVLEKDRAAIVLNKPPGLATQGGSGTYEHVDGLLDAYAAEGAPRPRLVHRLDKDTSGVLLIARTPGSAAFFSKRFSGRTARKIYWALVVGVPDVKDGLIELPIAKQPGTGGEKMMVDESGQGQTARSRYRVISRAGNAAAWVELQPLTGRTHQLRVHMAAIGHPIVGDGKYGGQTAFLTGTISRKMHLHARRLRIEHPEGDLLDVTAPLPSHFEASMAQLGFHEEDGDLAIDPIKPIPEKTMQKRAAKAHAKEYRKERRGERRKRADGEKGAGSAGRTPTGKRAGAKPLGKPGAKTAGPKTAGPKVAGAKSAGRGDAKTAARPAAKPAGVKFGAARASVARAADANASGARPSARKPAGGPPKGKPR
;
A
#
# COMPACT_ATOMS: atom_id res chain seq x y z
N MET A 1 -49.35 23.64 37.86
CA MET A 1 -48.51 24.81 38.21
C MET A 1 -47.06 24.33 38.21
N SER A 2 -46.07 24.85 37.51
CA SER A 2 -45.92 26.00 36.61
C SER A 2 -44.85 25.61 35.57
N ALA A 3 -44.95 26.22 34.39
CA ALA A 3 -44.36 25.77 33.15
C ALA A 3 -42.82 25.94 33.04
N PHE A 4 -42.18 24.95 32.43
CA PHE A 4 -40.85 25.06 31.81
C PHE A 4 -40.86 26.17 30.76
N LYS A 5 -40.29 27.33 31.09
CA LYS A 5 -40.11 28.43 30.14
C LYS A 5 -38.82 28.21 29.36
N LYS A 6 -38.99 27.89 28.08
CA LYS A 6 -38.00 27.91 27.00
C LYS A 6 -37.28 29.27 27.00
N GLY A 7 -36.06 29.32 27.52
CA GLY A 7 -35.16 30.46 27.41
C GLY A 7 -34.22 30.25 26.23
N GLN A 8 -34.53 30.84 25.09
CA GLN A 8 -33.55 31.10 24.04
C GLN A 8 -32.53 32.10 24.60
N GLY A 9 -31.40 31.59 25.08
CA GLY A 9 -30.22 32.39 25.44
C GLY A 9 -29.18 32.22 24.34
N ALA A 10 -29.06 33.21 23.46
CA ALA A 10 -27.91 33.35 22.58
C ALA A 10 -26.67 33.65 23.45
N LEU A 11 -25.84 32.65 23.72
CA LEU A 11 -24.52 32.85 24.32
C LEU A 11 -23.52 33.17 23.21
N SER A 12 -23.22 34.46 23.06
CA SER A 12 -22.02 34.94 22.38
C SER A 12 -20.78 34.54 23.19
N ASP A 13 -20.10 33.48 22.76
CA ASP A 13 -18.82 33.08 23.35
C ASP A 13 -17.70 34.01 22.83
N VAL A 14 -17.42 35.09 23.56
CA VAL A 14 -16.44 36.15 23.22
C VAL A 14 -15.00 35.74 23.56
N ASN A 15 -14.78 34.56 24.16
CA ASN A 15 -13.45 34.17 24.62
C ASN A 15 -12.61 33.48 23.54
N VAL A 16 -11.39 34.02 23.35
CA VAL A 16 -10.30 33.36 22.61
C VAL A 16 -9.97 32.05 23.31
N ARG A 17 -9.99 30.95 22.56
CA ARG A 17 -9.65 29.62 23.09
C ARG A 17 -8.20 29.29 22.76
N GLN A 18 -7.48 28.70 23.73
CA GLN A 18 -6.14 28.17 23.52
C GLN A 18 -6.16 26.66 23.70
N PHE A 19 -5.49 25.94 22.80
CA PHE A 19 -5.36 24.51 22.84
C PHE A 19 -3.89 24.13 22.76
N THR A 20 -3.43 23.26 23.65
CA THR A 20 -2.11 22.65 23.55
C THR A 20 -2.19 21.44 22.62
N ILE A 21 -1.34 21.41 21.58
CA ILE A 21 -1.30 20.31 20.63
C ILE A 21 -0.71 19.07 21.32
N GLY A 22 -1.50 18.00 21.38
CA GLY A 22 -1.06 16.73 21.94
C GLY A 22 -0.15 15.93 21.00
N LYS A 23 0.54 14.92 21.54
CA LYS A 23 1.42 14.02 20.75
C LYS A 23 0.70 13.29 19.62
N ASP A 24 -0.58 12.93 19.80
CA ASP A 24 -1.39 12.25 18.77
C ASP A 24 -1.77 13.14 17.57
N ASP A 25 -1.60 14.46 17.72
CA ASP A 25 -1.87 15.44 16.68
C ASP A 25 -0.58 15.90 15.96
N GLU A 26 0.59 15.43 16.41
CA GLU A 26 1.86 15.81 15.82
C GLU A 26 1.92 15.48 14.33
N GLY A 27 2.36 16.46 13.53
CA GLY A 27 2.39 16.37 12.08
C GLY A 27 1.02 16.33 11.42
N ALA A 28 -0.10 16.51 12.14
CA ALA A 28 -1.40 16.70 11.52
C ALA A 28 -1.45 18.07 10.82
N ARG A 29 -2.30 18.20 9.79
CA ARG A 29 -2.63 19.50 9.21
C ARG A 29 -3.60 20.23 10.12
N LEU A 30 -3.50 21.54 10.20
CA LEU A 30 -4.34 22.38 11.03
C LEU A 30 -5.84 22.20 10.73
N ASP A 31 -6.24 22.16 9.46
CA ASP A 31 -7.61 21.88 9.05
C ASP A 31 -8.16 20.54 9.58
N ARG A 32 -7.34 19.49 9.61
CA ARG A 32 -7.68 18.17 10.16
C ARG A 32 -7.78 18.18 11.67
N TRP A 33 -6.96 18.98 12.34
CA TRP A 33 -7.04 19.19 13.79
C TRP A 33 -8.39 19.82 14.16
N PHE A 34 -8.80 20.89 13.46
CA PHE A 34 -10.12 21.51 13.66
C PHE A 34 -11.26 20.53 13.42
N LYS A 35 -11.22 19.76 12.32
CA LYS A 35 -12.26 18.76 12.05
C LYS A 35 -12.39 17.70 13.16
N ARG A 36 -11.31 17.40 13.87
CA ARG A 36 -11.27 16.38 14.93
C ARG A 36 -11.74 16.93 16.27
N HIS A 37 -11.19 18.07 16.69
CA HIS A 37 -11.37 18.62 18.03
C HIS A 37 -12.50 19.64 18.11
N LEU A 38 -12.86 20.27 16.99
CA LEU A 38 -13.91 21.26 16.88
C LEU A 38 -14.79 20.98 15.64
N PRO A 39 -15.51 19.84 15.59
CA PRO A 39 -16.32 19.44 14.44
C PRO A 39 -17.43 20.44 14.07
N GLN A 40 -17.87 21.25 15.03
CA GLN A 40 -18.80 22.36 14.81
C GLN A 40 -18.21 23.50 13.97
N VAL A 41 -16.87 23.57 13.85
CA VAL A 41 -16.17 24.56 13.03
C VAL A 41 -15.92 23.98 11.65
N GLY A 42 -16.74 24.38 10.68
CA GLY A 42 -16.60 23.98 9.29
C GLY A 42 -15.31 24.50 8.62
N PHE A 43 -14.85 23.79 7.58
CA PHE A 43 -13.64 24.13 6.83
C PHE A 43 -13.62 25.57 6.29
N ALA A 44 -14.78 26.09 5.85
CA ALA A 44 -14.90 27.47 5.37
C ALA A 44 -14.58 28.51 6.45
N THR A 45 -14.96 28.23 7.70
CA THR A 45 -14.67 29.07 8.87
C THR A 45 -13.19 29.02 9.22
N VAL A 46 -12.59 27.82 9.28
CA VAL A 46 -11.14 27.65 9.49
C VAL A 46 -10.35 28.40 8.41
N SER A 47 -10.73 28.23 7.14
CA SER A 47 -10.09 28.90 6.00
C SER A 47 -10.21 30.42 6.08
N ARG A 48 -11.35 30.94 6.57
CA ARG A 48 -11.55 32.38 6.77
C ARG A 48 -10.62 32.90 7.87
N TRP A 49 -10.57 32.23 9.02
CA TRP A 49 -9.72 32.62 10.14
C TRP A 49 -8.22 32.52 9.84
N ALA A 50 -7.80 31.52 9.04
CA ALA A 50 -6.43 31.40 8.56
C ALA A 50 -6.08 32.60 7.66
N ARG A 51 -6.93 32.89 6.65
CA ARG A 51 -6.73 34.01 5.72
C ARG A 51 -6.70 35.37 6.40
N THR A 52 -7.54 35.59 7.42
CA THR A 52 -7.57 36.83 8.20
C THR A 52 -6.51 36.87 9.31
N GLY A 53 -5.66 35.84 9.44
CA GLY A 53 -4.58 35.79 10.43
C GLY A 53 -5.08 35.71 11.88
N GLN A 54 -6.30 35.23 12.09
CA GLN A 54 -6.92 35.11 13.42
C GLN A 54 -6.50 33.82 14.13
N ILE A 55 -6.24 32.74 13.39
CA ILE A 55 -5.60 31.53 13.94
C ILE A 55 -4.11 31.77 14.09
N ARG A 56 -3.57 31.40 15.27
CA ARG A 56 -2.14 31.46 15.54
C ARG A 56 -1.61 30.17 16.18
N LEU A 57 -0.42 29.76 15.79
CA LEU A 57 0.38 28.72 16.43
C LEU A 57 1.60 29.40 17.06
N ASP A 58 1.78 29.27 18.37
CA ASP A 58 2.84 29.93 19.14
C ASP A 58 2.98 31.43 18.82
N GLY A 59 1.83 32.10 18.67
CA GLY A 59 1.75 33.53 18.34
C GLY A 59 1.96 33.88 16.85
N LYS A 60 2.41 32.94 16.00
CA LYS A 60 2.60 33.15 14.55
C LYS A 60 1.33 32.81 13.77
N ARG A 61 1.09 33.51 12.65
CA ARG A 61 -0.04 33.20 11.74
C ARG A 61 0.14 31.79 11.16
N ALA A 62 -0.94 31.03 11.08
CA ALA A 62 -0.95 29.68 10.52
C ALA A 62 -1.98 29.57 9.40
N ASP A 63 -1.64 28.84 8.34
CA ASP A 63 -2.53 28.51 7.24
C ASP A 63 -3.21 27.15 7.46
N VAL A 64 -4.31 26.86 6.76
CA VAL A 64 -5.12 25.64 6.90
C VAL A 64 -4.33 24.35 6.66
N ASP A 65 -3.29 24.38 5.84
CA ASP A 65 -2.43 23.25 5.52
C ASP A 65 -1.18 23.14 6.41
N THR A 66 -0.98 24.11 7.32
CA THR A 66 0.15 24.14 8.25
C THR A 66 0.18 22.86 9.07
N ARG A 67 1.37 22.26 9.19
CA ARG A 67 1.61 21.07 10.01
C ARG A 67 1.91 21.52 11.43
N ILE A 68 1.24 20.89 12.40
CA ILE A 68 1.36 21.22 13.82
C ILE A 68 2.35 20.29 14.53
N GLU A 69 3.01 20.78 15.56
CA GLU A 69 3.95 20.03 16.38
C GLU A 69 3.40 19.86 17.80
N ALA A 70 3.74 18.76 18.47
CA ALA A 70 3.32 18.53 19.84
C ALA A 70 3.89 19.62 20.77
N GLY A 71 3.06 20.08 21.73
CA GLY A 71 3.42 21.15 22.66
C GLY A 71 3.14 22.56 22.15
N GLN A 72 2.89 22.76 20.85
CA GLN A 72 2.50 24.07 20.32
C GLN A 72 1.18 24.55 20.92
N ILE A 73 1.04 25.86 21.07
CA ILE A 73 -0.18 26.51 21.55
C ILE A 73 -0.95 27.06 20.35
N LEU A 74 -2.08 26.43 20.06
CA LEU A 74 -3.03 26.85 19.04
C LEU A 74 -4.05 27.83 19.64
N ARG A 75 -3.97 29.09 19.21
CA ARG A 75 -4.95 30.13 19.53
C ARG A 75 -6.06 30.13 18.48
N VAL A 76 -7.27 29.81 18.91
CA VAL A 76 -8.49 29.81 18.10
C VAL A 76 -9.34 31.04 18.45
N PRO A 77 -9.71 31.87 17.46
CA PRO A 77 -10.54 33.04 17.72
C PRO A 77 -11.94 32.65 18.21
N PRO A 78 -12.59 33.53 18.99
CA PRO A 78 -14.01 33.43 19.25
C PRO A 78 -14.73 33.64 17.92
N GLY A 79 -15.72 32.82 17.66
CA GLY A 79 -16.49 32.97 16.45
C GLY A 79 -17.64 32.02 16.46
N ASN A 80 -18.82 32.60 16.36
CA ASN A 80 -20.07 31.92 16.08
C ASN A 80 -19.76 30.89 14.98
N ALA A 81 -19.90 29.61 15.32
CA ALA A 81 -19.98 28.58 14.32
C ALA A 81 -21.07 29.07 13.37
N THR A 82 -20.72 29.61 12.21
CA THR A 82 -21.71 29.87 11.18
C THR A 82 -22.34 28.51 10.97
N PRO A 83 -23.64 28.31 11.30
CA PRO A 83 -24.27 27.03 11.03
C PRO A 83 -24.05 26.82 9.55
N VAL A 84 -23.21 25.84 9.20
CA VAL A 84 -22.98 25.54 7.80
C VAL A 84 -24.34 25.08 7.30
N GLY A 85 -24.97 25.93 6.48
CA GLY A 85 -26.11 25.54 5.67
C GLY A 85 -25.76 24.24 4.97
N THR A 86 -26.62 23.25 5.16
CA THR A 86 -26.41 21.83 4.90
C THR A 86 -25.50 21.17 5.95
N PRO A 87 -26.00 20.25 6.81
CA PRO A 87 -25.12 19.36 7.57
C PRO A 87 -24.19 18.72 6.55
N GLY A 88 -22.90 19.04 6.61
CA GLY A 88 -21.96 18.71 5.56
C GLY A 88 -21.87 17.20 5.45
N LYS A 89 -22.69 16.59 4.58
CA LYS A 89 -22.92 15.14 4.43
C LYS A 89 -22.43 14.40 5.67
N GLY A 90 -23.08 14.68 6.81
CA GLY A 90 -22.67 14.14 8.11
C GLY A 90 -22.39 12.66 7.93
N GLU A 91 -21.29 12.16 8.51
CA GLU A 91 -21.03 10.73 8.50
C GLU A 91 -22.34 10.03 8.85
N ARG A 92 -22.92 9.31 7.89
CA ARG A 92 -24.14 8.55 8.14
C ARG A 92 -23.83 7.71 9.38
N PRO A 93 -24.64 7.79 10.45
CA PRO A 93 -24.42 6.97 11.62
C PRO A 93 -24.24 5.53 11.15
N ARG A 94 -23.09 4.93 11.48
CA ARG A 94 -22.89 3.51 11.16
C ARG A 94 -23.88 2.72 12.00
N ALA A 95 -24.45 1.66 11.42
CA ALA A 95 -25.28 0.75 12.19
C ALA A 95 -24.45 0.18 13.36
N PRO A 96 -25.04 0.01 14.55
CA PRO A 96 -24.36 -0.68 15.64
C PRO A 96 -24.02 -2.11 15.21
N LEU A 97 -22.92 -2.64 15.74
CA LEU A 97 -22.51 -4.01 15.48
C LEU A 97 -23.44 -4.99 16.19
N THR A 98 -23.69 -6.15 15.57
CA THR A 98 -24.37 -7.27 16.21
C THR A 98 -23.46 -7.97 17.21
N GLU A 99 -24.02 -8.72 18.16
CA GLU A 99 -23.25 -9.52 19.12
C GLU A 99 -22.29 -10.50 18.41
N GLU A 100 -22.75 -11.13 17.33
CA GLU A 100 -21.93 -12.02 16.50
C GLU A 100 -20.73 -11.30 15.86
N GLN A 101 -20.92 -10.06 15.41
CA GLN A 101 -19.85 -9.25 14.83
C GLN A 101 -18.81 -8.83 15.88
N ILE A 102 -19.26 -8.54 17.10
CA ILE A 102 -18.38 -8.24 18.24
C ILE A 102 -17.58 -9.48 18.62
N ALA A 103 -18.24 -10.63 18.79
CA ALA A 103 -17.59 -11.90 19.10
C ALA A 103 -16.56 -12.29 18.03
N LEU A 104 -16.90 -12.11 16.74
CA LEU A 104 -15.95 -12.32 15.64
C LEU A 104 -14.75 -11.38 15.74
N ALA A 105 -14.98 -10.09 16.02
CA ALA A 105 -13.91 -9.11 16.18
C ALA A 105 -12.96 -9.51 17.31
N GLU A 106 -13.50 -9.82 18.49
CA GLU A 106 -12.73 -10.23 19.67
C GLU A 106 -11.92 -11.51 19.42
N SER A 107 -12.53 -12.51 18.76
CA SER A 107 -11.85 -13.78 18.44
C SER A 107 -10.61 -13.62 17.54
N MET A 108 -10.51 -12.52 16.80
CA MET A 108 -9.36 -12.25 15.93
C MET A 108 -8.20 -11.56 16.68
N VAL A 109 -8.39 -11.01 17.87
CA VAL A 109 -7.35 -10.21 18.52
C VAL A 109 -6.18 -11.11 18.97
N LEU A 110 -4.98 -10.82 18.48
CA LEU A 110 -3.73 -11.44 18.91
C LEU A 110 -3.09 -10.61 20.03
N GLU A 111 -2.94 -9.31 19.79
CA GLU A 111 -2.34 -8.37 20.73
C GLU A 111 -3.07 -7.02 20.65
N LYS A 112 -3.13 -6.32 21.78
CA LYS A 112 -3.79 -5.01 21.90
C LYS A 112 -3.09 -4.18 22.96
N ASP A 113 -2.51 -3.07 22.53
CA ASP A 113 -1.88 -2.07 23.40
C ASP A 113 -2.50 -0.70 23.15
N ARG A 114 -1.90 0.39 23.64
CA ARG A 114 -2.43 1.76 23.49
C ARG A 114 -2.46 2.26 22.03
N ALA A 115 -1.51 1.86 21.20
CA ALA A 115 -1.32 2.35 19.84
C ALA A 115 -1.77 1.35 18.76
N ALA A 116 -1.70 0.05 19.02
CA ALA A 116 -1.92 -1.02 18.07
C ALA A 116 -2.98 -2.03 18.52
N ILE A 117 -3.67 -2.59 17.53
CA ILE A 117 -4.43 -3.84 17.66
C ILE A 117 -3.95 -4.74 16.53
N VAL A 118 -3.46 -5.91 16.89
CA VAL A 118 -2.99 -6.91 15.95
C VAL A 118 -4.03 -8.02 15.86
N LEU A 119 -4.50 -8.29 14.65
CA LEU A 119 -5.56 -9.25 14.37
C LEU A 119 -5.00 -10.46 13.60
N ASN A 120 -5.48 -11.65 13.93
CA ASN A 120 -5.43 -12.82 13.07
C ASN A 120 -6.66 -12.82 12.15
N LYS A 121 -6.53 -12.19 11.00
CA LYS A 121 -7.62 -12.09 10.03
C LYS A 121 -7.87 -13.49 9.43
N PRO A 122 -9.11 -14.04 9.48
CA PRO A 122 -9.42 -15.31 8.86
C PRO A 122 -9.43 -15.21 7.33
N PRO A 123 -9.23 -16.33 6.61
CA PRO A 123 -9.41 -16.37 5.16
C PRO A 123 -10.89 -16.16 4.82
N GLY A 124 -11.17 -15.40 3.75
CA GLY A 124 -12.53 -15.14 3.26
C GLY A 124 -13.15 -13.83 3.76
N LEU A 125 -12.65 -13.26 4.85
CA LEU A 125 -13.07 -11.93 5.32
C LEU A 125 -12.33 -10.83 4.54
N ALA A 126 -13.00 -9.81 4.01
CA ALA A 126 -12.30 -8.72 3.32
C ALA A 126 -11.67 -7.74 4.33
N THR A 127 -10.53 -7.12 4.00
CA THR A 127 -9.97 -6.07 4.87
C THR A 127 -10.83 -4.80 4.84
N GLN A 128 -11.22 -4.37 3.64
CA GLN A 128 -12.01 -3.16 3.42
C GLN A 128 -13.24 -3.48 2.56
N GLY A 129 -14.32 -2.75 2.80
CA GLY A 129 -15.53 -2.84 1.99
C GLY A 129 -15.31 -2.34 0.55
N GLY A 130 -16.31 -2.62 -0.29
CA GLY A 130 -16.34 -2.28 -1.70
C GLY A 130 -17.68 -2.65 -2.31
N SER A 131 -17.85 -2.47 -3.62
CA SER A 131 -19.07 -2.85 -4.31
C SER A 131 -19.38 -4.34 -4.09
N GLY A 132 -20.50 -4.64 -3.41
CA GLY A 132 -20.91 -6.00 -3.09
C GLY A 132 -20.14 -6.69 -1.95
N THR A 133 -19.36 -5.95 -1.15
CA THR A 133 -18.65 -6.48 0.03
C THR A 133 -19.19 -5.82 1.30
N TYR A 134 -20.05 -6.53 2.01
CA TYR A 134 -20.74 -6.04 3.22
C TYR A 134 -20.04 -6.48 4.52
N GLU A 135 -19.39 -7.63 4.52
CA GLU A 135 -18.61 -8.14 5.65
C GLU A 135 -17.12 -7.88 5.44
N HIS A 136 -16.53 -7.06 6.31
CA HIS A 136 -15.13 -6.70 6.22
C HIS A 136 -14.57 -6.19 7.56
N VAL A 137 -13.26 -6.35 7.77
CA VAL A 137 -12.56 -5.90 8.98
C VAL A 137 -12.79 -4.42 9.24
N ASP A 138 -12.77 -3.56 8.21
CA ASP A 138 -13.03 -2.12 8.40
C ASP A 138 -14.39 -1.86 9.06
N GLY A 139 -15.40 -2.70 8.85
CA GLY A 139 -16.74 -2.54 9.42
C GLY A 139 -16.76 -2.95 10.90
N LEU A 140 -15.91 -3.92 11.25
CA LEU A 140 -15.77 -4.42 12.62
C LEU A 140 -14.90 -3.53 13.51
N LEU A 141 -14.24 -2.50 12.97
CA LEU A 141 -13.33 -1.66 13.77
C LEU A 141 -14.04 -0.89 14.88
N ASP A 142 -15.35 -0.68 14.75
CA ASP A 142 -16.16 -0.03 15.78
C ASP A 142 -16.25 -0.89 17.06
N ALA A 143 -16.05 -2.22 16.98
CA ALA A 143 -15.94 -3.10 18.16
C ALA A 143 -14.72 -2.77 19.03
N TYR A 144 -13.70 -2.11 18.47
CA TYR A 144 -12.49 -1.76 19.19
C TYR A 144 -12.44 -0.29 19.62
N ALA A 145 -13.43 0.51 19.24
CA ALA A 145 -13.53 1.91 19.64
C ALA A 145 -14.12 1.98 21.04
N ALA A 146 -13.32 2.43 22.01
CA ALA A 146 -13.86 2.77 23.33
C ALA A 146 -14.79 3.99 23.21
N GLU A 147 -15.75 4.11 24.13
CA GLU A 147 -16.66 5.24 24.16
C GLU A 147 -15.89 6.57 24.23
N GLY A 148 -16.23 7.52 23.35
CA GLY A 148 -15.55 8.81 23.24
C GLY A 148 -14.13 8.76 22.63
N ALA A 149 -13.57 7.58 22.35
CA ALA A 149 -12.24 7.45 21.75
C ALA A 149 -12.30 7.54 20.21
N PRO A 150 -11.22 8.01 19.55
CA PRO A 150 -11.13 7.96 18.10
C PRO A 150 -11.26 6.53 17.59
N ARG A 151 -12.06 6.36 16.53
CA ARG A 151 -12.18 5.08 15.85
C ARG A 151 -10.82 4.59 15.32
N PRO A 152 -10.46 3.31 15.54
CA PRO A 152 -9.27 2.70 14.95
C PRO A 152 -9.25 2.74 13.41
N ARG A 153 -8.06 2.66 12.83
CA ARG A 153 -7.82 2.82 11.38
C ARG A 153 -6.93 1.73 10.82
N LEU A 154 -7.26 1.30 9.61
CA LEU A 154 -6.40 0.44 8.81
C LEU A 154 -5.17 1.21 8.33
N VAL A 155 -4.00 0.60 8.49
CA VAL A 155 -2.71 1.14 8.02
C VAL A 155 -2.08 0.28 6.92
N HIS A 156 -2.58 -0.93 6.72
CA HIS A 156 -2.27 -1.81 5.59
C HIS A 156 -3.45 -2.74 5.29
N ARG A 157 -3.31 -3.62 4.30
CA ARG A 157 -4.37 -4.54 3.91
C ARG A 157 -3.84 -5.92 3.55
N LEU A 158 -4.69 -6.92 3.80
CA LEU A 158 -4.59 -8.27 3.24
C LEU A 158 -5.70 -8.48 2.20
N ASP A 159 -5.47 -9.38 1.25
CA ASP A 159 -6.52 -9.78 0.32
C ASP A 159 -7.61 -10.57 1.05
N LYS A 160 -8.80 -10.68 0.46
CA LYS A 160 -9.96 -11.33 1.07
C LYS A 160 -9.62 -12.75 1.56
N ASP A 161 -9.04 -13.56 0.69
CA ASP A 161 -8.73 -14.96 0.99
C ASP A 161 -7.38 -15.16 1.70
N THR A 162 -6.58 -14.09 1.87
CA THR A 162 -5.31 -14.15 2.61
C THR A 162 -5.59 -14.02 4.10
N SER A 163 -5.07 -14.97 4.89
CA SER A 163 -5.22 -14.98 6.34
C SER A 163 -3.99 -14.39 7.06
N GLY A 164 -4.07 -14.20 8.37
CA GLY A 164 -2.92 -13.89 9.23
C GLY A 164 -2.88 -12.45 9.73
N VAL A 165 -1.67 -12.01 10.11
CA VAL A 165 -1.42 -10.77 10.84
C VAL A 165 -1.87 -9.52 10.08
N LEU A 166 -2.81 -8.79 10.68
CA LEU A 166 -3.28 -7.47 10.25
C LEU A 166 -3.15 -6.47 11.40
N LEU A 167 -2.50 -5.33 11.14
CA LEU A 167 -2.24 -4.30 12.14
C LEU A 167 -3.24 -3.16 11.95
N ILE A 168 -3.92 -2.81 13.03
CA ILE A 168 -4.84 -1.69 13.14
C ILE A 168 -4.21 -0.66 14.08
N ALA A 169 -4.26 0.62 13.69
CA ALA A 169 -3.85 1.70 14.56
C ALA A 169 -5.03 2.20 15.39
N ARG A 170 -4.85 2.33 16.71
CA ARG A 170 -5.91 2.79 17.63
C ARG A 170 -6.13 4.29 17.60
N THR A 171 -5.06 5.05 17.44
CA THR A 171 -5.09 6.52 17.46
C THR A 171 -4.72 7.10 16.10
N PRO A 172 -5.06 8.37 15.82
CA PRO A 172 -4.59 9.02 14.60
C PRO A 172 -3.07 9.16 14.54
N GLY A 173 -2.41 9.41 15.67
CA GLY A 173 -0.95 9.49 15.77
C GLY A 173 -0.29 8.16 15.43
N SER A 174 -0.74 7.07 16.05
CA SER A 174 -0.29 5.71 15.70
C SER A 174 -0.60 5.33 14.24
N ALA A 175 -1.73 5.78 13.69
CA ALA A 175 -2.06 5.54 12.28
C ALA A 175 -1.05 6.21 11.34
N ALA A 176 -0.69 7.47 11.60
CA ALA A 176 0.35 8.16 10.85
C ALA A 176 1.72 7.48 11.02
N PHE A 177 2.04 7.09 12.25
CA PHE A 177 3.28 6.40 12.60
C PHE A 177 3.44 5.09 11.80
N PHE A 178 2.49 4.17 11.89
CA PHE A 178 2.59 2.86 11.21
C PHE A 178 2.49 2.99 9.69
N SER A 179 1.65 3.90 9.17
CA SER A 179 1.56 4.17 7.72
C SER A 179 2.92 4.59 7.14
N LYS A 180 3.70 5.39 7.89
CA LYS A 180 5.07 5.77 7.50
C LYS A 180 6.01 4.57 7.43
N ARG A 181 5.87 3.57 8.32
CA ARG A 181 6.72 2.36 8.33
C ARG A 181 6.37 1.40 7.18
N PHE A 182 5.09 1.21 6.89
CA PHE A 182 4.67 0.43 5.73
C PHE A 182 5.09 1.07 4.41
N SER A 183 4.84 2.37 4.23
CA SER A 183 5.25 3.10 3.02
C SER A 183 6.77 3.27 2.90
N GLY A 184 7.45 3.45 4.03
CA GLY A 184 8.90 3.50 4.17
C GLY A 184 9.58 2.16 3.89
N ARG A 185 8.86 1.05 4.03
CA ARG A 185 9.35 -0.34 3.90
C ARG A 185 10.28 -0.79 5.03
N THR A 186 10.10 -0.21 6.21
CA THR A 186 10.81 -0.65 7.43
C THR A 186 10.06 -1.79 8.12
N ALA A 187 8.74 -1.90 7.93
CA ALA A 187 7.96 -3.04 8.37
C ALA A 187 8.38 -4.33 7.61
N ARG A 188 8.75 -5.37 8.35
CA ARG A 188 9.02 -6.71 7.83
C ARG A 188 7.74 -7.53 7.92
N LYS A 189 7.33 -8.10 6.79
CA LYS A 189 6.18 -9.00 6.72
C LYS A 189 6.67 -10.33 6.19
N ILE A 190 6.33 -11.39 6.89
CA ILE A 190 6.66 -12.76 6.52
C ILE A 190 5.35 -13.46 6.25
N TYR A 191 5.28 -14.04 5.06
CA TYR A 191 4.16 -14.84 4.65
C TYR A 191 4.63 -16.28 4.47
N TRP A 192 3.80 -17.22 4.86
CA TRP A 192 3.93 -18.60 4.43
C TRP A 192 2.94 -18.87 3.32
N ALA A 193 3.40 -19.63 2.32
CA ALA A 193 2.55 -20.13 1.27
C ALA A 193 2.85 -21.59 0.97
N LEU A 194 1.81 -22.34 0.64
CA LEU A 194 1.95 -23.61 -0.04
C LEU A 194 1.82 -23.34 -1.54
N VAL A 195 2.78 -23.80 -2.34
CA VAL A 195 2.80 -23.58 -3.80
C VAL A 195 2.86 -24.90 -4.54
N VAL A 196 2.37 -24.88 -5.78
CA VAL A 196 2.38 -26.03 -6.68
C VAL A 196 3.75 -26.18 -7.34
N GLY A 197 4.24 -27.42 -7.39
CA GLY A 197 5.60 -27.72 -7.81
C GLY A 197 6.65 -27.27 -6.79
N VAL A 198 7.90 -27.31 -7.20
CA VAL A 198 9.05 -26.87 -6.39
C VAL A 198 9.87 -25.89 -7.21
N PRO A 199 10.08 -24.65 -6.74
CA PRO A 199 10.99 -23.71 -7.40
C PRO A 199 12.41 -24.26 -7.50
N ASP A 200 13.02 -24.18 -8.69
CA ASP A 200 14.41 -24.60 -8.92
C ASP A 200 15.41 -23.78 -8.07
N VAL A 201 15.13 -22.49 -7.93
CA VAL A 201 15.91 -21.59 -7.07
C VAL A 201 15.31 -21.59 -5.68
N LYS A 202 16.05 -22.11 -4.69
CA LYS A 202 15.56 -22.26 -3.31
C LYS A 202 15.46 -20.95 -2.53
N ASP A 203 16.26 -19.94 -2.86
CA ASP A 203 16.20 -18.59 -2.27
C ASP A 203 16.43 -17.58 -3.39
N GLY A 204 15.45 -16.72 -3.64
CA GLY A 204 15.45 -15.85 -4.80
C GLY A 204 14.69 -14.56 -4.59
N LEU A 205 14.98 -13.59 -5.47
CA LEU A 205 14.27 -12.33 -5.55
C LEU A 205 13.47 -12.25 -6.86
N ILE A 206 12.17 -12.00 -6.74
CA ILE A 206 11.27 -11.77 -7.87
C ILE A 206 11.09 -10.26 -8.05
N GLU A 207 11.58 -9.73 -9.17
CA GLU A 207 11.52 -8.30 -9.52
C GLU A 207 10.66 -8.06 -10.76
N LEU A 208 9.40 -8.47 -10.71
CA LEU A 208 8.46 -8.32 -11.82
C LEU A 208 7.48 -7.16 -11.54
N PRO A 209 7.50 -6.06 -12.33
CA PRO A 209 6.54 -4.97 -12.20
C PRO A 209 5.09 -5.46 -12.38
N ILE A 210 4.14 -4.82 -11.70
CA ILE A 210 2.73 -5.23 -11.72
C ILE A 210 1.86 -4.06 -12.19
N ALA A 211 0.95 -4.33 -13.12
CA ALA A 211 -0.11 -3.42 -13.56
C ALA A 211 -1.50 -4.06 -13.43
N LYS A 212 -2.54 -3.23 -13.47
CA LYS A 212 -3.92 -3.73 -13.56
C LYS A 212 -4.15 -4.22 -15.00
N GLN A 213 -4.80 -5.37 -15.14
CA GLN A 213 -5.14 -5.90 -16.46
C GLN A 213 -6.13 -4.96 -17.17
N PRO A 214 -5.89 -4.59 -18.45
CA PRO A 214 -6.85 -3.80 -19.23
C PRO A 214 -8.17 -4.54 -19.48
N GLY A 215 -9.29 -3.81 -19.60
CA GLY A 215 -10.60 -4.35 -20.01
C GLY A 215 -11.56 -4.71 -18.87
N THR A 216 -12.58 -5.51 -19.19
CA THR A 216 -13.69 -5.91 -18.28
C THR A 216 -13.32 -7.02 -17.29
N GLY A 217 -12.08 -7.53 -17.32
CA GLY A 217 -11.58 -8.65 -16.49
C GLY A 217 -11.44 -8.37 -14.98
N GLY A 218 -12.10 -7.33 -14.46
CA GLY A 218 -12.16 -7.01 -13.03
C GLY A 218 -10.86 -6.48 -12.42
N GLU A 219 -10.72 -6.63 -11.10
CA GLU A 219 -9.54 -6.22 -10.31
C GLU A 219 -8.37 -7.22 -10.42
N LYS A 220 -8.15 -7.83 -11.60
CA LYS A 220 -7.02 -8.73 -11.81
C LYS A 220 -5.76 -7.92 -12.12
N MET A 221 -4.67 -8.32 -11.49
CA MET A 221 -3.35 -7.74 -11.69
C MET A 221 -2.54 -8.64 -12.62
N MET A 222 -1.59 -8.11 -13.38
CA MET A 222 -0.70 -8.88 -14.24
C MET A 222 0.72 -8.35 -14.15
N VAL A 223 1.70 -9.19 -14.48
CA VAL A 223 3.07 -8.71 -14.72
C VAL A 223 3.02 -7.78 -15.92
N ASP A 224 3.63 -6.61 -15.77
CA ASP A 224 3.74 -5.65 -16.85
C ASP A 224 5.11 -5.72 -17.51
N GLU A 225 5.10 -6.02 -18.79
CA GLU A 225 6.28 -6.04 -19.65
C GLU A 225 6.45 -4.74 -20.44
N SER A 226 5.44 -3.85 -20.43
CA SER A 226 5.46 -2.57 -21.18
C SER A 226 6.29 -1.47 -20.52
N GLY A 227 6.78 -1.69 -19.30
CA GLY A 227 7.59 -0.74 -18.52
C GLY A 227 6.79 0.36 -17.82
N GLN A 228 5.46 0.33 -17.87
CA GLN A 228 4.56 1.28 -17.20
C GLN A 228 4.07 0.78 -15.82
N GLY A 229 4.37 -0.47 -15.50
CA GLY A 229 3.97 -1.17 -14.31
C GLY A 229 4.59 -0.61 -13.05
N GLN A 230 3.90 -0.81 -11.94
CA GLN A 230 4.42 -0.42 -10.64
C GLN A 230 5.48 -1.41 -10.21
N THR A 231 6.68 -0.93 -9.87
CA THR A 231 7.75 -1.77 -9.32
C THR A 231 7.22 -2.60 -8.16
N ALA A 232 7.44 -3.92 -8.25
CA ALA A 232 7.10 -4.89 -7.24
C ALA A 232 8.28 -5.85 -7.02
N ARG A 233 8.61 -6.13 -5.76
CA ARG A 233 9.76 -6.96 -5.36
C ARG A 233 9.37 -7.87 -4.21
N SER A 234 9.62 -9.16 -4.35
CA SER A 234 9.34 -10.16 -3.32
C SER A 234 10.53 -11.11 -3.21
N ARG A 235 11.12 -11.26 -2.02
CA ARG A 235 12.04 -12.38 -1.77
C ARG A 235 11.22 -13.61 -1.43
N TYR A 236 11.67 -14.77 -1.85
CA TYR A 236 11.10 -16.04 -1.44
C TYR A 236 12.21 -17.01 -1.04
N ARG A 237 11.88 -17.92 -0.14
CA ARG A 237 12.75 -19.02 0.29
C ARG A 237 11.92 -20.29 0.43
N VAL A 238 12.34 -21.37 -0.20
CA VAL A 238 11.76 -22.70 -0.03
C VAL A 238 12.17 -23.22 1.34
N ILE A 239 11.18 -23.50 2.20
CA ILE A 239 11.38 -24.05 3.53
C ILE A 239 11.49 -25.57 3.42
N SER A 240 10.47 -26.20 2.86
CA SER A 240 10.41 -27.65 2.67
C SER A 240 9.61 -28.01 1.40
N ARG A 241 9.69 -29.27 0.98
CA ARG A 241 9.00 -29.78 -0.22
C ARG A 241 8.38 -31.15 0.00
N ALA A 242 7.24 -31.37 -0.64
CA ALA A 242 6.56 -32.66 -0.68
C ALA A 242 6.74 -33.26 -2.08
N GLY A 243 7.79 -34.08 -2.22
CA GLY A 243 8.22 -34.61 -3.51
C GLY A 243 8.49 -33.49 -4.52
N ASN A 244 7.86 -33.60 -5.69
CA ASN A 244 7.88 -32.56 -6.74
C ASN A 244 6.50 -31.91 -6.94
N ALA A 245 5.51 -32.28 -6.12
CA ALA A 245 4.13 -31.83 -6.29
C ALA A 245 3.86 -30.48 -5.62
N ALA A 246 4.51 -30.22 -4.47
CA ALA A 246 4.29 -29.00 -3.72
C ALA A 246 5.54 -28.58 -2.92
N ALA A 247 5.61 -27.29 -2.63
CA ALA A 247 6.61 -26.71 -1.74
C ALA A 247 5.98 -25.74 -0.74
N TRP A 248 6.49 -25.75 0.48
CA TRP A 248 6.23 -24.72 1.46
C TRP A 248 7.29 -23.64 1.32
N VAL A 249 6.83 -22.40 1.12
CA VAL A 249 7.69 -21.25 0.86
C VAL A 249 7.43 -20.13 1.85
N GLU A 250 8.50 -19.50 2.29
CA GLU A 250 8.49 -18.20 2.92
C GLU A 250 8.49 -17.12 1.84
N LEU A 251 7.69 -16.07 2.03
CA LEU A 251 7.58 -14.92 1.14
C LEU A 251 7.73 -13.63 1.93
N GLN A 252 8.66 -12.77 1.49
CA GLN A 252 8.91 -11.47 2.08
C GLN A 252 8.68 -10.34 1.05
N PRO A 253 7.50 -9.69 1.04
CA PRO A 253 7.22 -8.62 0.11
C PRO A 253 7.92 -7.31 0.51
N LEU A 254 8.88 -6.87 -0.32
CA LEU A 254 9.62 -5.60 -0.16
C LEU A 254 8.81 -4.38 -0.64
N THR A 255 7.70 -4.64 -1.35
CA THR A 255 6.69 -3.67 -1.79
C THR A 255 5.31 -4.18 -1.40
N GLY A 256 4.26 -3.36 -1.53
CA GLY A 256 2.88 -3.76 -1.17
C GLY A 256 1.90 -3.49 -2.31
N ARG A 257 2.03 -4.20 -3.43
CA ARG A 257 1.06 -4.10 -4.54
C ARG A 257 -0.09 -5.08 -4.33
N THR A 258 -1.26 -4.76 -4.90
CA THR A 258 -2.42 -5.65 -4.90
C THR A 258 -2.04 -7.00 -5.49
N HIS A 259 -2.38 -8.09 -4.79
CA HIS A 259 -2.11 -9.47 -5.19
C HIS A 259 -0.64 -9.77 -5.52
N GLN A 260 0.31 -9.00 -4.99
CA GLN A 260 1.72 -9.08 -5.40
C GLN A 260 2.30 -10.49 -5.32
N LEU A 261 2.19 -11.12 -4.15
CA LEU A 261 2.76 -12.47 -3.92
C LEU A 261 2.11 -13.52 -4.81
N ARG A 262 0.80 -13.42 -4.99
CA ARG A 262 0.00 -14.31 -5.85
C ARG A 262 0.42 -14.22 -7.31
N VAL A 263 0.55 -12.99 -7.83
CA VAL A 263 1.03 -12.74 -9.20
C VAL A 263 2.45 -13.22 -9.37
N HIS A 264 3.35 -12.90 -8.43
CA HIS A 264 4.76 -13.26 -8.50
C HIS A 264 4.97 -14.78 -8.52
N MET A 265 4.32 -15.51 -7.61
CA MET A 265 4.43 -16.97 -7.54
C MET A 265 3.86 -17.64 -8.80
N ALA A 266 2.70 -17.18 -9.29
CA ALA A 266 2.17 -17.66 -10.56
C ALA A 266 3.09 -17.34 -11.75
N ALA A 267 3.70 -16.16 -11.78
CA ALA A 267 4.57 -15.72 -12.88
C ALA A 267 5.87 -16.54 -12.99
N ILE A 268 6.38 -17.08 -11.87
CA ILE A 268 7.52 -18.00 -11.88
C ILE A 268 7.12 -19.47 -12.04
N GLY A 269 5.86 -19.76 -12.37
CA GLY A 269 5.37 -21.12 -12.65
C GLY A 269 4.90 -21.91 -11.43
N HIS A 270 4.90 -21.32 -10.23
CA HIS A 270 4.58 -21.99 -8.98
C HIS A 270 3.41 -21.30 -8.27
N PRO A 271 2.18 -21.36 -8.81
CA PRO A 271 1.03 -20.67 -8.22
C PRO A 271 0.76 -21.18 -6.80
N ILE A 272 0.20 -20.29 -5.97
CA ILE A 272 -0.20 -20.62 -4.60
C ILE A 272 -1.38 -21.60 -4.63
N VAL A 273 -1.32 -22.62 -3.78
CA VAL A 273 -2.37 -23.64 -3.66
C VAL A 273 -3.69 -22.99 -3.23
N GLY A 274 -4.75 -23.27 -3.97
CA GLY A 274 -6.08 -22.67 -3.79
C GLY A 274 -6.28 -21.34 -4.51
N ASP A 275 -5.26 -20.79 -5.19
CA ASP A 275 -5.40 -19.55 -5.96
C ASP A 275 -5.97 -19.76 -7.36
N GLY A 276 -7.27 -20.04 -7.43
CA GLY A 276 -7.99 -20.20 -8.69
C GLY A 276 -7.98 -18.95 -9.59
N LYS A 277 -7.72 -17.75 -9.05
CA LYS A 277 -7.69 -16.50 -9.83
C LYS A 277 -6.43 -16.41 -10.71
N TYR A 278 -5.29 -16.88 -10.20
CA TYR A 278 -3.99 -16.74 -10.85
C TYR A 278 -3.45 -18.04 -11.43
N GLY A 279 -3.58 -19.17 -10.71
CA GLY A 279 -3.17 -20.48 -11.22
C GLY A 279 -4.30 -21.27 -11.89
N GLY A 280 -5.54 -20.80 -11.87
CA GLY A 280 -6.64 -21.53 -12.51
C GLY A 280 -6.78 -22.94 -11.93
N GLN A 281 -6.92 -23.96 -12.80
CA GLN A 281 -7.00 -25.35 -12.36
C GLN A 281 -5.67 -25.88 -11.80
N THR A 282 -4.52 -25.35 -12.23
CA THR A 282 -3.21 -25.86 -11.77
C THR A 282 -2.89 -25.43 -10.35
N ALA A 283 -3.61 -24.46 -9.78
CA ALA A 283 -3.49 -24.07 -8.37
C ALA A 283 -4.10 -25.09 -7.39
N PHE A 284 -4.74 -26.15 -7.87
CA PHE A 284 -5.38 -27.14 -7.01
C PHE A 284 -4.63 -28.46 -7.09
N LEU A 285 -4.03 -28.86 -5.97
CA LEU A 285 -3.45 -30.19 -5.81
C LEU A 285 -4.56 -31.25 -5.84
N THR A 286 -4.22 -32.46 -6.27
CA THR A 286 -5.11 -33.62 -6.20
C THR A 286 -5.22 -34.15 -4.77
N GLY A 287 -6.22 -34.98 -4.50
CA GLY A 287 -6.44 -35.58 -3.18
C GLY A 287 -7.25 -34.68 -2.23
N THR A 288 -6.96 -34.78 -0.92
CA THR A 288 -7.74 -34.15 0.15
C THR A 288 -7.25 -32.76 0.58
N ILE A 289 -6.24 -32.21 -0.10
CA ILE A 289 -5.74 -30.85 0.18
C ILE A 289 -6.85 -29.83 -0.06
N SER A 290 -6.99 -28.87 0.87
CA SER A 290 -8.06 -27.88 0.81
C SER A 290 -7.98 -27.04 -0.47
N ARG A 291 -9.15 -26.65 -1.00
CA ARG A 291 -9.24 -25.70 -2.13
C ARG A 291 -9.18 -24.24 -1.69
N LYS A 292 -9.15 -23.96 -0.37
CA LYS A 292 -8.97 -22.60 0.17
C LYS A 292 -7.56 -22.09 -0.10
N MET A 293 -7.37 -20.77 -0.06
CA MET A 293 -6.09 -20.12 -0.31
C MET A 293 -5.05 -20.50 0.76
N HIS A 294 -3.89 -21.00 0.34
CA HIS A 294 -2.74 -21.29 1.21
C HIS A 294 -1.73 -20.15 1.18
N LEU A 295 -2.19 -18.95 1.54
CA LEU A 295 -1.34 -17.77 1.76
C LEU A 295 -1.70 -17.16 3.11
N HIS A 296 -0.71 -17.10 3.99
CA HIS A 296 -0.88 -16.67 5.37
C HIS A 296 0.19 -15.64 5.73
N ALA A 297 -0.22 -14.47 6.21
CA ALA A 297 0.65 -13.46 6.81
C ALA A 297 1.11 -13.95 8.19
N ARG A 298 2.13 -14.81 8.23
CA ARG A 298 2.59 -15.49 9.45
C ARG A 298 3.11 -14.52 10.50
N ARG A 299 3.95 -13.55 10.15
CA ARG A 299 4.63 -12.70 11.14
C ARG A 299 4.83 -11.27 10.66
N LEU A 300 4.62 -10.31 11.56
CA LEU A 300 4.86 -8.88 11.32
C LEU A 300 5.86 -8.37 12.34
N ARG A 301 6.95 -7.76 11.87
CA ARG A 301 7.89 -7.01 12.70
C ARG A 301 7.89 -5.55 12.29
N ILE A 302 7.58 -4.66 13.22
CA ILE A 302 7.45 -3.23 12.95
C ILE A 302 7.82 -2.44 14.21
N GLU A 303 8.48 -1.29 14.03
CA GLU A 303 8.70 -0.35 15.14
C GLU A 303 7.35 0.01 15.79
N HIS A 304 7.33 0.13 17.11
CA HIS A 304 6.21 0.63 17.90
C HIS A 304 6.41 2.12 18.23
N PRO A 305 5.34 2.95 18.31
CA PRO A 305 5.46 4.36 18.71
C PRO A 305 6.13 4.60 20.06
N GLU A 306 6.06 3.63 20.96
CA GLU A 306 6.62 3.72 22.31
C GLU A 306 8.10 3.29 22.38
N GLY A 307 8.69 2.86 21.26
CA GLY A 307 10.12 2.58 21.11
C GLY A 307 10.47 1.11 20.92
N ASP A 308 9.66 0.20 21.44
CA ASP A 308 9.89 -1.24 21.30
C ASP A 308 9.59 -1.77 19.89
N LEU A 309 10.08 -2.96 19.59
CA LEU A 309 9.74 -3.66 18.35
C LEU A 309 8.47 -4.48 18.57
N LEU A 310 7.40 -4.17 17.83
CA LEU A 310 6.22 -5.01 17.78
C LEU A 310 6.49 -6.20 16.86
N ASP A 311 6.46 -7.41 17.42
CA ASP A 311 6.84 -8.65 16.75
C ASP A 311 5.79 -9.74 17.01
N VAL A 312 4.81 -9.84 16.10
CA VAL A 312 3.63 -10.69 16.31
C VAL A 312 3.54 -11.77 15.25
N THR A 313 3.23 -12.98 15.70
CA THR A 313 3.04 -14.18 14.86
C THR A 313 1.59 -14.66 14.96
N ALA A 314 0.95 -14.93 13.82
CA ALA A 314 -0.39 -15.51 13.76
C ALA A 314 -0.32 -17.04 13.61
N PRO A 315 -1.17 -17.81 14.32
CA PRO A 315 -1.30 -19.24 14.08
C PRO A 315 -1.90 -19.51 12.70
N LEU A 316 -1.52 -20.65 12.09
CA LEU A 316 -2.07 -21.06 10.81
C LEU A 316 -3.58 -21.28 10.90
N PRO A 317 -4.35 -20.95 9.83
CA PRO A 317 -5.76 -21.33 9.79
C PRO A 317 -5.89 -22.85 9.59
N SER A 318 -6.98 -23.43 10.11
CA SER A 318 -7.22 -24.88 10.15
C SER A 318 -7.02 -25.60 8.81
N HIS A 319 -7.45 -24.99 7.69
CA HIS A 319 -7.29 -25.62 6.37
C HIS A 319 -5.84 -25.66 5.90
N PHE A 320 -5.01 -24.71 6.34
CA PHE A 320 -3.60 -24.65 5.99
C PHE A 320 -2.85 -25.62 6.90
N GLU A 321 -3.08 -25.58 8.20
CA GLU A 321 -2.51 -26.53 9.17
C GLU A 321 -2.75 -27.99 8.77
N ALA A 322 -4.00 -28.34 8.42
CA ALA A 322 -4.33 -29.69 7.95
C ALA A 322 -3.54 -30.11 6.69
N SER A 323 -3.37 -29.18 5.73
CA SER A 323 -2.57 -29.42 4.54
C SER A 323 -1.08 -29.58 4.86
N MET A 324 -0.54 -28.82 5.82
CA MET A 324 0.85 -28.95 6.28
C MET A 324 1.08 -30.33 6.89
N ALA A 325 0.19 -30.75 7.80
CA ALA A 325 0.25 -32.06 8.45
C ALA A 325 0.16 -33.21 7.43
N GLN A 326 -0.77 -33.12 6.48
CA GLN A 326 -0.93 -34.13 5.43
C GLN A 326 0.30 -34.26 4.53
N LEU A 327 1.03 -33.16 4.29
CA LEU A 327 2.24 -33.15 3.48
C LEU A 327 3.51 -33.47 4.28
N GLY A 328 3.40 -33.71 5.60
CA GLY A 328 4.52 -34.01 6.48
C GLY A 328 5.42 -32.80 6.75
N PHE A 329 4.86 -31.59 6.75
CA PHE A 329 5.59 -30.37 7.12
C PHE A 329 5.37 -30.04 8.59
N HIS A 330 6.45 -29.64 9.27
CA HIS A 330 6.42 -29.24 10.67
C HIS A 330 6.60 -27.71 10.77
N GLU A 331 5.76 -27.02 11.55
CA GLU A 331 5.82 -25.54 11.65
C GLU A 331 7.21 -25.03 12.07
N GLU A 332 7.93 -25.79 12.88
CA GLU A 332 9.28 -25.49 13.38
C GLU A 332 10.33 -25.34 12.26
N ASP A 333 10.17 -26.02 11.12
CA ASP A 333 11.10 -25.85 9.98
C ASP A 333 11.02 -24.43 9.40
N GLY A 334 9.91 -23.73 9.65
CA GLY A 334 9.64 -22.38 9.17
C GLY A 334 10.15 -21.26 10.07
N ASP A 335 10.66 -21.58 11.26
CA ASP A 335 11.22 -20.62 12.23
C ASP A 335 12.63 -20.17 11.86
N LEU A 336 12.77 -19.73 10.62
CA LEU A 336 14.03 -19.34 10.03
C LEU A 336 14.42 -17.91 10.48
N ALA A 337 15.73 -17.69 10.60
CA ALA A 337 16.26 -16.37 10.90
C ALA A 337 15.76 -15.33 9.87
N ILE A 338 15.31 -14.20 10.40
CA ILE A 338 14.83 -13.06 9.62
C ILE A 338 16.00 -12.09 9.50
N ASP A 339 16.32 -11.66 8.28
CA ASP A 339 17.34 -10.64 8.07
C ASP A 339 17.06 -9.42 8.98
N PRO A 340 18.07 -8.91 9.68
CA PRO A 340 17.90 -7.77 10.56
C PRO A 340 17.28 -6.59 9.80
N ILE A 341 16.52 -5.76 10.51
CA ILE A 341 16.01 -4.50 9.96
C ILE A 341 17.22 -3.65 9.63
N LYS A 342 17.62 -3.60 8.35
CA LYS A 342 18.62 -2.63 7.91
C LYS A 342 17.96 -1.26 8.00
N PRO A 343 18.36 -0.38 8.94
CA PRO A 343 17.81 0.96 8.99
C PRO A 343 18.06 1.61 7.64
N ILE A 344 17.01 2.18 7.07
CA ILE A 344 17.15 2.91 5.81
C ILE A 344 18.04 4.11 6.15
N PRO A 345 19.19 4.31 5.45
CA PRO A 345 20.05 5.44 5.75
C PRO A 345 19.24 6.74 5.71
N GLU A 346 19.43 7.61 6.70
CA GLU A 346 18.67 8.85 6.86
C GLU A 346 18.66 9.69 5.56
N LYS A 347 19.79 9.73 4.85
CA LYS A 347 19.95 10.35 3.52
C LYS A 347 18.98 9.80 2.45
N THR A 348 18.65 8.51 2.50
CA THR A 348 17.68 7.87 1.61
C THR A 348 16.25 8.24 1.98
N MET A 349 15.96 8.34 3.28
CA MET A 349 14.67 8.84 3.78
C MET A 349 14.45 10.30 3.38
N GLN A 350 15.47 11.15 3.56
CA GLN A 350 15.47 12.55 3.13
C GLN A 350 15.28 12.69 1.61
N LYS A 351 16.00 11.90 0.79
CA LYS A 351 15.82 11.90 -0.67
C LYS A 351 14.41 11.49 -1.09
N ARG A 352 13.79 10.54 -0.38
CA ARG A 352 12.40 10.12 -0.60
C ARG A 352 11.41 11.21 -0.18
N ALA A 353 11.62 11.84 0.97
CA ALA A 353 10.81 12.96 1.46
C ALA A 353 10.88 14.15 0.48
N ALA A 354 12.08 14.51 0.01
CA ALA A 354 12.29 15.53 -1.00
C ALA A 354 11.59 15.20 -2.33
N LYS A 355 11.63 13.94 -2.78
CA LYS A 355 10.92 13.51 -3.99
C LYS A 355 9.40 13.57 -3.83
N ALA A 356 8.89 13.22 -2.64
CA ALA A 356 7.47 13.34 -2.32
C ALA A 356 7.02 14.81 -2.29
N HIS A 357 7.76 15.66 -1.59
CA HIS A 357 7.56 17.11 -1.56
C HIS A 357 7.60 17.72 -2.97
N ALA A 358 8.58 17.37 -3.80
CA ALA A 358 8.67 17.84 -5.19
C ALA A 358 7.52 17.31 -6.08
N LYS A 359 6.91 16.17 -5.76
CA LYS A 359 5.73 15.67 -6.48
C LYS A 359 4.47 16.45 -6.05
N GLU A 360 4.36 16.76 -4.77
CA GLU A 360 3.26 17.53 -4.19
C GLU A 360 3.29 18.98 -4.70
N TYR A 361 4.44 19.65 -4.62
CA TYR A 361 4.68 20.97 -5.18
C TYR A 361 4.30 21.06 -6.68
N ARG A 362 4.68 20.06 -7.48
CA ARG A 362 4.27 19.99 -8.91
C ARG A 362 2.76 19.81 -9.09
N LYS A 363 2.10 19.09 -8.20
CA LYS A 363 0.65 18.86 -8.23
C LYS A 363 -0.12 20.13 -7.87
N GLU A 364 0.36 20.88 -6.88
CA GLU A 364 -0.18 22.18 -6.47
C GLU A 364 -0.09 23.21 -7.59
N ARG A 365 1.08 23.36 -8.22
CA ARG A 365 1.26 24.30 -9.35
C ARG A 365 0.51 23.89 -10.62
N ARG A 366 0.12 22.61 -10.76
CA ARG A 366 -0.75 22.18 -11.86
C ARG A 366 -2.17 22.76 -11.74
N GLY A 367 -2.65 23.02 -10.52
CA GLY A 367 -3.90 23.74 -10.28
C GLY A 367 -3.78 25.24 -10.58
N GLU A 368 -2.63 25.83 -10.27
CA GLU A 368 -2.31 27.24 -10.55
C GLU A 368 -2.27 27.53 -12.06
N ARG A 369 -1.73 26.59 -12.86
CA ARG A 369 -1.69 26.71 -14.33
C ARG A 369 -3.08 26.61 -14.98
N ARG A 370 -4.03 25.89 -14.36
CA ARG A 370 -5.44 25.86 -14.82
C ARG A 370 -6.17 27.17 -14.50
N LYS A 371 -5.94 27.74 -13.30
CA LYS A 371 -6.48 29.05 -12.94
C LYS A 371 -6.03 30.20 -13.85
N ARG A 372 -4.80 30.15 -14.38
CA ARG A 372 -4.36 31.14 -15.39
C ARG A 372 -5.01 30.94 -16.76
N ALA A 373 -5.30 29.71 -17.17
CA ALA A 373 -5.95 29.44 -18.45
C ALA A 373 -7.45 29.82 -18.46
N ASP A 374 -8.12 29.74 -17.30
CA ASP A 374 -9.53 30.13 -17.16
C ASP A 374 -9.72 31.62 -16.80
N GLY A 375 -8.62 32.36 -16.59
CA GLY A 375 -8.62 33.77 -16.14
C GLY A 375 -8.31 34.82 -17.22
N GLU A 376 -7.89 34.43 -18.43
CA GLU A 376 -7.61 35.35 -19.54
C GLU A 376 -8.57 35.12 -20.71
N LYS A 377 -9.82 35.55 -20.54
CA LYS A 377 -10.66 36.00 -21.65
C LYS A 377 -11.34 37.30 -21.24
N GLY A 378 -10.67 38.43 -21.49
CA GLY A 378 -11.27 39.75 -21.32
C GLY A 378 -10.29 40.89 -21.55
N ALA A 379 -10.59 41.68 -22.59
CA ALA A 379 -10.08 43.02 -22.94
C ALA A 379 -8.68 43.13 -23.55
N GLY A 380 -8.63 43.65 -24.78
CA GLY A 380 -7.44 43.78 -25.60
C GLY A 380 -6.85 45.19 -25.73
N SER A 381 -5.78 45.24 -26.52
CA SER A 381 -5.16 46.33 -27.31
C SER A 381 -3.72 45.84 -27.56
N ALA A 382 -2.90 46.24 -28.52
CA ALA A 382 -2.95 46.96 -29.78
C ALA A 382 -1.61 46.61 -30.47
N GLY A 383 -1.56 46.72 -31.79
CA GLY A 383 -0.54 46.10 -32.64
C GLY A 383 0.90 46.57 -32.45
N ARG A 384 1.83 45.75 -32.95
CA ARG A 384 3.13 46.22 -33.44
C ARG A 384 3.68 45.29 -34.54
N THR A 385 3.76 45.84 -35.74
CA THR A 385 4.34 45.28 -36.97
C THR A 385 5.86 45.12 -36.84
N PRO A 386 6.49 44.06 -37.38
CA PRO A 386 7.94 43.93 -37.35
C PRO A 386 8.58 44.62 -38.57
N THR A 387 9.41 45.64 -38.32
CA THR A 387 10.23 46.30 -39.35
C THR A 387 11.68 45.79 -39.31
N GLY A 388 12.20 45.43 -40.50
CA GLY A 388 13.44 46.02 -41.01
C GLY A 388 14.80 45.44 -40.57
N LYS A 389 15.34 44.59 -41.46
CA LYS A 389 16.76 44.31 -41.76
C LYS A 389 17.82 45.27 -41.17
N ARG A 390 18.89 44.68 -40.62
CA ARG A 390 20.27 45.14 -40.86
C ARG A 390 21.19 43.95 -41.17
N ALA A 391 21.97 44.12 -42.23
CA ALA A 391 22.93 43.17 -42.78
C ALA A 391 24.36 43.56 -42.36
N GLY A 392 25.26 42.58 -42.32
CA GLY A 392 26.68 42.78 -42.63
C GLY A 392 27.68 42.34 -41.56
N ALA A 393 28.25 41.14 -41.74
CA ALA A 393 29.71 40.91 -41.79
C ALA A 393 29.98 39.45 -42.22
N LYS A 394 30.75 39.28 -43.30
CA LYS A 394 31.13 37.99 -43.94
C LYS A 394 32.33 37.33 -43.22
N PRO A 395 32.45 35.99 -43.24
CA PRO A 395 33.70 35.27 -42.99
C PRO A 395 34.48 34.99 -44.31
N LEU A 396 35.80 34.81 -44.20
CA LEU A 396 36.75 34.49 -45.28
C LEU A 396 36.84 32.98 -45.58
N GLY A 397 37.36 32.65 -46.78
CA GLY A 397 37.18 31.44 -47.62
C GLY A 397 37.63 30.05 -47.10
N LYS A 398 37.07 28.91 -47.57
CA LYS A 398 37.12 28.14 -48.87
C LYS A 398 38.37 27.21 -48.99
N PRO A 399 38.42 26.14 -49.83
CA PRO A 399 37.39 25.51 -50.71
C PRO A 399 37.42 23.95 -50.89
N GLY A 400 36.38 23.41 -51.57
CA GLY A 400 36.41 22.20 -52.46
C GLY A 400 35.72 20.94 -51.90
N ALA A 401 34.83 20.18 -52.57
CA ALA A 401 34.51 20.01 -53.99
C ALA A 401 33.04 19.54 -54.21
N LYS A 402 32.57 19.67 -55.46
CA LYS A 402 31.24 19.37 -56.05
C LYS A 402 31.02 17.84 -56.24
N THR A 403 29.80 17.28 -56.36
CA THR A 403 28.96 17.28 -57.58
C THR A 403 27.47 16.88 -57.37
N ALA A 404 26.60 17.39 -58.26
CA ALA A 404 25.16 17.18 -58.54
C ALA A 404 24.68 15.70 -58.52
N GLY A 405 23.42 15.28 -58.29
CA GLY A 405 22.03 15.74 -58.62
C GLY A 405 21.31 14.58 -59.38
N PRO A 406 19.99 14.52 -59.68
CA PRO A 406 18.80 15.25 -59.22
C PRO A 406 17.57 14.32 -58.85
N LYS A 407 16.39 14.96 -58.73
CA LYS A 407 15.07 14.52 -58.20
C LYS A 407 14.18 13.72 -59.19
N THR A 408 13.18 13.01 -58.66
CA THR A 408 11.75 12.89 -59.12
C THR A 408 10.93 12.13 -58.04
N ALA A 409 9.61 11.98 -58.05
CA ALA A 409 8.46 12.91 -57.99
C ALA A 409 7.18 12.04 -58.03
N GLY A 410 6.47 11.86 -56.90
CA GLY A 410 5.04 11.46 -56.76
C GLY A 410 4.57 10.09 -57.33
N PRO A 411 3.28 9.70 -57.17
CA PRO A 411 2.18 10.37 -56.46
C PRO A 411 1.35 9.48 -55.49
N LYS A 412 0.43 10.13 -54.78
CA LYS A 412 -0.63 9.60 -53.91
C LYS A 412 -1.81 9.02 -54.71
N VAL A 413 -2.55 8.06 -54.13
CA VAL A 413 -3.98 7.82 -54.42
C VAL A 413 -4.73 7.53 -53.12
N ALA A 414 -5.98 8.01 -53.08
CA ALA A 414 -6.91 8.05 -51.96
C ALA A 414 -8.04 7.01 -52.07
N GLY A 415 -8.83 6.88 -50.99
CA GLY A 415 -10.17 6.26 -50.97
C GLY A 415 -10.22 4.98 -50.13
N ALA A 416 -11.28 4.63 -49.42
CA ALA A 416 -12.54 5.28 -49.08
C ALA A 416 -13.17 4.50 -47.90
N LYS A 417 -14.18 5.11 -47.28
CA LYS A 417 -15.02 4.61 -46.18
C LYS A 417 -15.80 3.34 -46.55
N SER A 418 -16.10 2.47 -45.59
CA SER A 418 -17.45 2.34 -45.02
C SER A 418 -17.59 1.08 -44.15
N ALA A 419 -18.40 1.21 -43.11
CA ALA A 419 -18.72 0.21 -42.11
C ALA A 419 -19.97 -0.57 -42.51
N GLY A 420 -19.98 -1.88 -42.23
CA GLY A 420 -21.18 -2.72 -42.23
C GLY A 420 -21.23 -3.57 -40.96
N ARG A 421 -22.18 -3.27 -40.07
CA ARG A 421 -22.85 -4.25 -39.18
C ARG A 421 -23.71 -5.13 -40.10
N GLY A 422 -23.95 -6.42 -39.93
CA GLY A 422 -23.95 -7.34 -38.80
C GLY A 422 -25.22 -8.19 -38.97
N ASP A 423 -25.15 -9.52 -38.86
CA ASP A 423 -26.18 -10.38 -38.24
C ASP A 423 -25.97 -11.89 -38.47
N ALA A 424 -26.47 -12.65 -37.48
CA ALA A 424 -26.99 -14.03 -37.48
C ALA A 424 -26.04 -15.26 -37.34
N LYS A 425 -26.23 -15.96 -36.19
CA LYS A 425 -26.57 -17.40 -35.95
C LYS A 425 -26.01 -18.46 -36.96
N THR A 426 -25.53 -19.66 -36.63
CA THR A 426 -25.95 -20.71 -35.66
C THR A 426 -24.98 -21.93 -35.74
N ALA A 427 -24.92 -22.74 -34.67
CA ALA A 427 -24.75 -24.22 -34.61
C ALA A 427 -23.42 -24.97 -34.90
N ALA A 428 -22.92 -25.63 -33.83
CA ALA A 428 -22.49 -27.05 -33.66
C ALA A 428 -21.31 -27.71 -34.44
N ARG A 429 -20.20 -27.96 -33.69
CA ARG A 429 -19.30 -29.16 -33.50
C ARG A 429 -18.76 -30.00 -34.71
N PRO A 430 -17.66 -30.80 -34.60
CA PRO A 430 -16.68 -31.02 -33.51
C PRO A 430 -15.16 -31.06 -33.92
N ALA A 431 -14.30 -31.10 -32.87
CA ALA A 431 -12.96 -31.72 -32.76
C ALA A 431 -11.83 -31.46 -33.79
N ALA A 432 -10.83 -30.66 -33.37
CA ALA A 432 -9.45 -30.78 -33.85
C ALA A 432 -8.45 -30.55 -32.70
N LYS A 433 -7.39 -31.36 -32.69
CA LYS A 433 -6.31 -31.49 -31.69
C LYS A 433 -5.64 -30.14 -31.35
N PRO A 434 -5.21 -29.87 -30.10
CA PRO A 434 -4.43 -28.68 -29.83
C PRO A 434 -2.98 -28.88 -30.28
N ALA A 435 -2.55 -28.09 -31.26
CA ALA A 435 -1.16 -27.86 -31.56
C ALA A 435 -0.46 -27.23 -30.34
N GLY A 436 0.71 -27.76 -30.00
CA GLY A 436 1.51 -27.32 -28.87
C GLY A 436 1.86 -25.83 -28.98
N VAL A 437 1.37 -25.05 -28.02
CA VAL A 437 1.84 -23.68 -27.80
C VAL A 437 3.13 -23.78 -27.00
N LYS A 438 4.26 -23.62 -27.69
CA LYS A 438 5.54 -23.32 -27.05
C LYS A 438 5.39 -21.96 -26.34
N PHE A 439 5.32 -21.98 -25.01
CA PHE A 439 5.56 -20.78 -24.23
C PHE A 439 7.02 -20.37 -24.45
N GLY A 440 7.21 -19.24 -25.13
CA GLY A 440 8.49 -18.58 -25.20
C GLY A 440 8.95 -18.26 -23.79
N ALA A 441 10.14 -18.72 -23.43
CA ALA A 441 10.79 -18.40 -22.18
C ALA A 441 11.01 -16.89 -22.11
N ALA A 442 10.12 -16.18 -21.43
CA ALA A 442 10.45 -14.88 -20.88
C ALA A 442 11.56 -15.12 -19.84
N ARG A 443 12.74 -14.55 -20.08
CA ARG A 443 13.85 -14.59 -19.13
C ARG A 443 13.43 -13.85 -17.86
N ALA A 444 12.85 -14.58 -16.91
CA ALA A 444 12.74 -14.15 -15.53
C ALA A 444 14.15 -14.08 -14.95
N SER A 445 14.68 -12.87 -14.73
CA SER A 445 15.93 -12.71 -13.99
C SER A 445 15.65 -12.95 -12.49
N VAL A 446 15.69 -14.20 -12.06
CA VAL A 446 15.78 -14.54 -10.64
C VAL A 446 17.24 -14.32 -10.24
N ALA A 447 17.51 -13.22 -9.55
CA ALA A 447 18.84 -12.98 -9.02
C ALA A 447 19.07 -13.90 -7.80
N ARG A 448 20.15 -14.70 -7.82
CA ARG A 448 20.67 -15.38 -6.63
C ARG A 448 21.14 -14.32 -5.64
N ALA A 449 20.70 -14.39 -4.39
CA ALA A 449 21.33 -13.64 -3.32
C ALA A 449 22.74 -14.20 -3.11
N ALA A 450 23.77 -13.37 -3.29
CA ALA A 450 25.16 -13.75 -3.04
C ALA A 450 25.45 -13.65 -1.53
N ASP A 451 25.78 -14.77 -0.90
CA ASP A 451 26.40 -14.78 0.42
C ASP A 451 27.85 -14.31 0.29
N ALA A 452 28.15 -13.17 0.89
CA ALA A 452 29.50 -12.67 1.07
C ALA A 452 29.82 -12.73 2.57
N ASN A 453 30.36 -13.85 3.04
CA ASN A 453 31.36 -13.83 4.11
C ASN A 453 32.13 -15.17 4.21
N ALA A 454 33.33 -15.20 3.63
CA ALA A 454 34.35 -16.18 3.98
C ALA A 454 35.72 -15.51 3.81
N SER A 455 36.21 -14.89 4.89
CA SER A 455 37.63 -14.63 5.08
C SER A 455 38.02 -15.18 6.44
N GLY A 456 39.02 -16.06 6.43
CA GLY A 456 39.38 -16.89 7.57
C GLY A 456 40.29 -16.20 8.57
N ALA A 457 40.37 -16.83 9.74
CA ALA A 457 41.57 -16.85 10.58
C ALA A 457 41.52 -18.13 11.44
N ARG A 458 42.46 -19.05 11.20
CA ARG A 458 42.93 -20.00 12.23
C ARG A 458 43.65 -19.18 13.31
N PRO A 459 43.63 -19.62 14.58
CA PRO A 459 44.83 -20.28 15.06
C PRO A 459 44.63 -21.43 16.07
N SER A 460 45.64 -22.31 16.05
CA SER A 460 46.27 -23.07 17.15
C SER A 460 45.42 -23.89 18.12
N ALA A 461 45.70 -25.19 18.08
CA ALA A 461 45.42 -26.18 19.10
C ALA A 461 45.98 -25.81 20.48
N ARG A 462 45.13 -25.96 21.51
CA ARG A 462 45.55 -26.28 22.88
C ARG A 462 44.55 -27.29 23.46
N LYS A 463 45.07 -28.45 23.87
CA LYS A 463 44.38 -29.44 24.72
C LYS A 463 43.81 -28.77 25.97
N PRO A 464 42.75 -29.34 26.55
CA PRO A 464 42.87 -29.76 27.93
C PRO A 464 42.46 -31.22 28.16
N ALA A 465 43.16 -31.82 29.12
CA ALA A 465 42.88 -33.10 29.73
C ALA A 465 41.61 -33.05 30.60
N GLY A 466 40.98 -34.21 30.82
CA GLY A 466 39.98 -34.39 31.87
C GLY A 466 38.77 -35.21 31.43
N GLY A 467 38.89 -36.53 31.45
CA GLY A 467 37.72 -37.43 31.39
C GLY A 467 37.06 -37.56 32.77
N PRO A 468 35.74 -37.76 32.86
CA PRO A 468 35.08 -38.12 34.11
C PRO A 468 35.05 -39.65 34.29
N PRO A 469 35.28 -40.20 35.50
CA PRO A 469 35.09 -41.63 35.72
C PRO A 469 33.60 -41.95 35.88
N LYS A 470 33.15 -42.96 35.13
CA LYS A 470 31.87 -43.64 35.33
C LYS A 470 31.92 -44.51 36.58
N GLY A 471 30.83 -44.48 37.36
CA GLY A 471 30.15 -45.68 37.86
C GLY A 471 30.80 -46.47 38.99
N LYS A 472 30.19 -46.39 40.17
CA LYS A 472 30.22 -47.43 41.21
C LYS A 472 29.67 -48.76 40.68
N PRO A 473 30.09 -49.88 41.27
CA PRO A 473 29.08 -50.79 41.82
C PRO A 473 29.41 -51.31 43.23
N ARG A 474 28.32 -51.61 43.95
CA ARG A 474 28.17 -52.14 45.33
C ARG A 474 28.20 -51.13 46.47
#